data_AF-A0A349PL07-F1
#
_entry.id   AF-A0A349PL07-F1
#
_cell.length_a   1.000
_cell.length_b   1.000
_cell.length_c   1.000
_cell.angle_alpha   90.00
_cell.angle_beta   90.00
_cell.angle_gamma   90.00
#
_symmetry.space_group_name_H-M   'P 1'
#
loop_
_entity.id
_entity.type
_entity.pdbx_description
1 polymer ?
#
loop_
_entity_poly.entity_id
_entity_poly.type
_entity_poly.pdbx_seq_one_letter_code
_entity_poly.pdbx_strand_id
1 'polypeptide(L)'
;MELVLRDYQTDIINKTRQAFKDGFKSPIIVLPCGSGKTAVFAWMANQAQNNGFNVWFLVHRQELLGQTEETFKKFNLPVDKILIGMVQTVANNLQNYNKPNLIVFDEAHFSAAKTWGKIIEAFPNALKIGLTATPCRLDGRPLGNIYDTMITGISAKELINSGKLSDYVYFSVPLIKTDELKTKAGDYDIKQVVSQFENTVFADVVKTYKTKADNKKSICYCPTIEISEKTAAEFQRSGIEAIHFDGNTPEKQRKQIIADFRVGKIKILCNVDLISVGFDVPDCECCILLRPTKSLALYIQQSMRALRPLPGKIAIILDHVCNYAEHGLPDTNREWSL
;
A
#
# COMPACT_ATOMS: atom_id res chain seq x y z
N MET A 1 19.40 -4.04 14.02
CA MET A 1 18.75 -3.19 15.04
C MET A 1 17.76 -4.04 15.80
N GLU A 2 17.55 -3.81 17.09
CA GLU A 2 16.47 -4.48 17.83
C GLU A 2 15.10 -3.89 17.43
N LEU A 3 14.10 -4.75 17.30
CA LEU A 3 12.74 -4.32 16.96
C LEU A 3 11.99 -3.87 18.22
N VAL A 4 11.94 -2.55 18.43
CA VAL A 4 11.15 -1.93 19.50
C VAL A 4 9.77 -1.55 18.97
N LEU A 5 8.72 -2.10 19.58
CA LEU A 5 7.34 -1.82 19.23
C LEU A 5 6.86 -0.52 19.90
N ARG A 6 6.01 0.22 19.19
CA ARG A 6 5.28 1.38 19.74
C ARG A 6 4.05 0.92 20.52
N ASP A 7 3.52 1.76 21.41
CA ASP A 7 2.39 1.40 22.27
C ASP A 7 1.17 0.89 21.49
N TYR A 8 0.79 1.57 20.41
CA TYR A 8 -0.31 1.13 19.54
C TYR A 8 -0.03 -0.18 18.79
N GLN A 9 1.25 -0.51 18.58
CA GLN A 9 1.67 -1.78 17.99
C GLN A 9 1.60 -2.92 19.02
N THR A 10 1.94 -2.63 20.27
CA THR A 10 1.78 -3.55 21.39
C THR A 10 0.30 -3.82 21.68
N ASP A 11 -0.54 -2.78 21.67
CA ASP A 11 -1.99 -2.89 21.84
C ASP A 11 -2.61 -3.84 20.79
N ILE A 12 -2.30 -3.63 19.50
CA ILE A 12 -2.88 -4.46 18.45
C ILE A 12 -2.43 -5.93 18.55
N ILE A 13 -1.17 -6.17 18.94
CA ILE A 13 -0.66 -7.52 19.22
C ILE A 13 -1.42 -8.18 20.37
N ASN A 14 -1.66 -7.44 21.45
CA ASN A 14 -2.37 -7.96 22.62
C ASN A 14 -3.83 -8.28 22.28
N LYS A 15 -4.51 -7.41 21.53
CA LYS A 15 -5.85 -7.66 21.00
C LYS A 15 -5.88 -8.91 20.11
N THR A 16 -4.91 -9.09 19.22
CA THR A 16 -4.84 -10.30 18.39
C THR A 16 -4.61 -11.56 19.21
N ARG A 17 -3.73 -11.51 20.22
CA ARG A 17 -3.53 -12.63 21.15
C ARG A 17 -4.81 -12.95 21.92
N GLN A 18 -5.54 -11.93 22.37
CA GLN A 18 -6.80 -12.11 23.06
C GLN A 18 -7.84 -12.77 22.15
N ALA A 19 -7.97 -12.32 20.91
CA ALA A 19 -8.88 -12.96 19.94
C ALA A 19 -8.59 -14.46 19.76
N PHE A 20 -7.32 -14.86 19.68
CA PHE A 20 -6.98 -16.28 19.63
C PHE A 20 -7.33 -17.04 20.91
N LYS A 21 -7.20 -16.41 22.09
CA LYS A 21 -7.63 -17.01 23.38
C LYS A 21 -9.15 -17.16 23.46
N ASP A 22 -9.89 -16.20 22.89
CA ASP A 22 -11.35 -16.19 22.86
C ASP A 22 -11.93 -17.21 21.85
N GLY A 23 -11.07 -17.91 21.10
CA GLY A 23 -11.46 -19.02 20.23
C GLY A 23 -11.47 -18.68 18.74
N PHE A 24 -11.32 -17.41 18.36
CA PHE A 24 -11.16 -17.01 16.97
C PHE A 24 -9.92 -17.64 16.35
N LYS A 25 -9.99 -17.97 15.06
CA LYS A 25 -8.97 -18.68 14.28
C LYS A 25 -8.43 -17.86 13.13
N SER A 26 -9.17 -16.85 12.68
CA SER A 26 -8.85 -16.05 11.50
C SER A 26 -9.17 -14.56 11.71
N PRO A 27 -8.51 -13.86 12.65
CA PRO A 27 -8.65 -12.41 12.77
C PRO A 27 -8.12 -11.68 11.53
N ILE A 28 -8.86 -10.66 11.08
CA ILE A 28 -8.32 -9.61 10.19
C ILE A 28 -7.98 -8.36 11.00
N ILE A 29 -6.79 -7.83 10.77
CA ILE A 29 -6.25 -6.67 11.46
C ILE A 29 -6.20 -5.49 10.50
N VAL A 30 -6.85 -4.41 10.90
CA VAL A 30 -6.93 -3.17 10.13
C VAL A 30 -5.99 -2.14 10.75
N LEU A 31 -4.96 -1.78 9.99
CA LEU A 31 -3.95 -0.81 10.39
C LEU A 31 -3.64 0.13 9.22
N PRO A 32 -3.66 1.46 9.39
CA PRO A 32 -3.40 2.41 8.30
C PRO A 32 -2.06 2.21 7.60
N CYS A 33 -1.92 2.77 6.40
CA CYS A 33 -0.60 2.95 5.78
C CYS A 33 0.28 3.83 6.69
N GLY A 34 1.58 3.52 6.79
CA GLY A 34 2.47 4.25 7.71
C GLY A 34 2.55 3.75 9.14
N SER A 35 1.56 2.97 9.62
CA SER A 35 1.53 2.44 10.99
C SER A 35 2.67 1.45 11.34
N GLY A 36 3.39 0.95 10.34
CA GLY A 36 4.44 -0.05 10.52
C GLY A 36 3.94 -1.48 10.57
N LYS A 37 2.83 -1.80 9.88
CA LYS A 37 2.24 -3.15 9.74
C LYS A 37 3.30 -4.25 9.62
N THR A 38 4.16 -4.20 8.61
CA THR A 38 5.16 -5.25 8.35
C THR A 38 6.04 -5.55 9.57
N ALA A 39 6.42 -4.53 10.35
CA ALA A 39 7.23 -4.73 11.56
C ALA A 39 6.43 -5.42 12.67
N VAL A 40 5.17 -5.03 12.88
CA VAL A 40 4.25 -5.69 13.85
C VAL A 40 4.13 -7.18 13.53
N PHE A 41 3.94 -7.53 12.27
CA PHE A 41 3.71 -8.92 11.88
C PHE A 41 4.98 -9.74 11.75
N ALA A 42 6.11 -9.12 11.39
CA ALA A 42 7.41 -9.77 11.49
C ALA A 42 7.71 -10.15 12.95
N TRP A 43 7.38 -9.26 13.91
CA TRP A 43 7.46 -9.58 15.33
C TRP A 43 6.55 -10.75 15.71
N MET A 44 5.28 -10.72 15.30
CA MET A 44 4.32 -11.81 15.61
C MET A 44 4.74 -13.15 15.01
N ALA A 45 5.24 -13.16 13.77
CA ALA A 45 5.77 -14.35 13.14
C ALA A 45 7.00 -14.89 13.90
N ASN A 46 7.90 -14.01 14.33
CA ASN A 46 9.05 -14.38 15.14
C ASN A 46 8.64 -14.99 16.50
N GLN A 47 7.63 -14.41 17.16
CA GLN A 47 7.10 -14.98 18.40
C GLN A 47 6.43 -16.34 18.18
N ALA A 48 5.70 -16.51 17.08
CA ALA A 48 5.07 -17.79 16.75
C ALA A 48 6.12 -18.89 16.49
N GLN A 49 7.17 -18.62 15.71
CA GLN A 49 8.22 -19.63 15.50
C GLN A 49 8.98 -19.99 16.78
N ASN A 50 9.19 -19.03 17.69
CA ASN A 50 9.81 -19.29 18.99
C ASN A 50 8.96 -20.22 19.86
N ASN A 51 7.63 -20.21 19.66
CA ASN A 51 6.69 -21.16 20.25
C ASN A 51 6.56 -22.46 19.43
N GLY A 52 7.45 -22.68 18.47
CA GLY A 52 7.55 -23.91 17.68
C GLY A 52 6.72 -23.93 16.39
N PHE A 53 5.98 -22.86 16.07
CA PHE A 53 5.06 -22.84 14.92
C PHE A 53 5.81 -22.70 13.60
N ASN A 54 5.35 -23.44 12.59
CA ASN A 54 5.65 -23.13 11.20
C ASN A 54 4.77 -21.97 10.75
N VAL A 55 5.37 -20.87 10.30
CA VAL A 55 4.66 -19.65 9.92
C VAL A 55 4.82 -19.41 8.44
N TRP A 56 3.73 -19.15 7.73
CA TRP A 56 3.77 -18.63 6.36
C TRP A 56 3.44 -17.15 6.39
N PHE A 57 4.36 -16.31 5.93
CA PHE A 57 4.15 -14.88 5.71
C PHE A 57 3.98 -14.64 4.22
N LEU A 58 2.73 -14.46 3.78
CA LEU A 58 2.36 -14.44 2.38
C LEU A 58 1.99 -13.04 1.90
N VAL A 59 2.56 -12.65 0.77
CA VAL A 59 2.33 -11.37 0.09
C VAL A 59 1.89 -11.60 -1.35
N HIS A 60 1.26 -10.61 -1.98
CA HIS A 60 0.68 -10.77 -3.32
C HIS A 60 1.46 -10.11 -4.46
N ARG A 61 2.52 -9.36 -4.15
CA ARG A 61 3.40 -8.69 -5.12
C ARG A 61 4.86 -8.97 -4.80
N GLN A 62 5.67 -9.17 -5.83
CA GLN A 62 7.11 -9.46 -5.70
C GLN A 62 7.83 -8.42 -4.86
N GLU A 63 7.27 -7.22 -4.82
CA GLU A 63 7.88 -6.07 -4.21
C GLU A 63 7.59 -5.96 -2.71
N LEU A 64 6.41 -6.42 -2.30
CA LEU A 64 6.09 -6.64 -0.89
C LEU A 64 6.92 -7.80 -0.32
N LEU A 65 7.29 -8.77 -1.16
CA LEU A 65 8.17 -9.87 -0.76
C LEU A 65 9.54 -9.33 -0.35
N GLY A 66 10.19 -8.56 -1.23
CA GLY A 66 11.48 -7.93 -0.94
C GLY A 66 11.45 -7.03 0.30
N GLN A 67 10.39 -6.22 0.46
CA GLN A 67 10.21 -5.37 1.66
C GLN A 67 10.08 -6.20 2.94
N THR A 68 9.36 -7.31 2.88
CA THR A 68 9.19 -8.21 4.01
C THR A 68 10.54 -8.83 4.38
N GLU A 69 11.27 -9.38 3.42
CA GLU A 69 12.62 -9.94 3.64
C GLU A 69 13.60 -8.90 4.22
N GLU A 70 13.62 -7.67 3.68
CA GLU A 70 14.44 -6.59 4.22
C GLU A 70 14.06 -6.23 5.65
N THR A 71 12.77 -6.28 6.00
CA THR A 71 12.29 -6.05 7.36
C THR A 71 12.85 -7.11 8.32
N PHE A 72 12.74 -8.39 7.98
CA PHE A 72 13.31 -9.48 8.79
C PHE A 72 14.82 -9.33 8.95
N LYS A 73 15.55 -9.04 7.86
CA LYS A 73 17.00 -8.81 7.88
C LYS A 73 17.39 -7.61 8.75
N LYS A 74 16.73 -6.46 8.58
CA LYS A 74 16.99 -5.21 9.31
C LYS A 74 16.89 -5.39 10.83
N PHE A 75 15.88 -6.15 11.26
CA PHE A 75 15.61 -6.43 12.66
C PHE A 75 16.29 -7.70 13.19
N ASN A 76 17.17 -8.32 12.38
CA ASN A 76 17.87 -9.55 12.71
C ASN A 76 16.93 -10.66 13.24
N LEU A 77 15.76 -10.78 12.61
CA LEU A 77 14.76 -11.78 12.97
C LEU A 77 15.09 -13.07 12.20
N PRO A 78 15.34 -14.21 12.89
CA PRO A 78 15.59 -15.47 12.23
C PRO A 78 14.35 -15.90 11.43
N VAL A 79 14.54 -16.74 10.42
CA VAL A 79 13.46 -17.24 9.56
C VAL A 79 13.45 -18.77 9.50
N ASP A 80 13.89 -19.43 10.58
CA ASP A 80 14.11 -20.88 10.63
C ASP A 80 12.83 -21.68 10.36
N LYS A 81 11.68 -21.18 10.85
CA LYS A 81 10.35 -21.77 10.60
C LYS A 81 9.41 -20.82 9.88
N ILE A 82 9.94 -19.76 9.26
CA ILE A 82 9.15 -18.74 8.59
C ILE A 82 9.36 -18.83 7.08
N LEU A 83 8.30 -19.19 6.36
CA LEU A 83 8.25 -19.07 4.91
C LEU A 83 7.77 -17.66 4.54
N ILE A 84 8.67 -16.83 4.01
CA ILE A 84 8.29 -15.56 3.38
C ILE A 84 8.07 -15.85 1.89
N GLY A 85 6.85 -15.64 1.38
CA GLY A 85 6.51 -16.13 0.04
C GLY A 85 5.40 -15.37 -0.66
N MET A 86 5.38 -15.49 -1.98
CA MET A 86 4.29 -15.00 -2.82
C MET A 86 3.11 -15.96 -2.74
N VAL A 87 1.90 -15.43 -2.51
CA VAL A 87 0.66 -16.22 -2.45
C VAL A 87 0.55 -17.13 -3.68
N GLN A 88 0.77 -16.59 -4.88
CA GLN A 88 0.66 -17.34 -6.13
C GLN A 88 1.67 -18.48 -6.23
N THR A 89 2.93 -18.22 -5.87
CA THR A 89 4.00 -19.22 -5.90
C THR A 89 3.74 -20.34 -4.90
N VAL A 90 3.34 -19.99 -3.67
CA VAL A 90 3.04 -20.96 -2.62
C VAL A 90 1.82 -21.79 -2.99
N ALA A 91 0.72 -21.16 -3.42
CA ALA A 91 -0.50 -21.86 -3.85
C ALA A 91 -0.25 -22.88 -4.97
N ASN A 92 0.74 -22.64 -5.85
CA ASN A 92 1.09 -23.55 -6.94
C ASN A 92 2.02 -24.69 -6.52
N ASN A 93 2.64 -24.62 -5.33
CA ASN A 93 3.69 -25.53 -4.89
C ASN A 93 3.51 -26.00 -3.44
N LEU A 94 2.26 -26.16 -2.98
CA LEU A 94 1.91 -26.41 -1.58
C LEU A 94 2.68 -27.59 -0.96
N GLN A 95 2.91 -28.64 -1.74
CA GLN A 95 3.61 -29.86 -1.33
C GLN A 95 5.11 -29.67 -1.06
N ASN A 96 5.70 -28.56 -1.53
CA ASN A 96 7.13 -28.29 -1.38
C ASN A 96 7.47 -27.63 -0.03
N TYR A 97 6.46 -27.31 0.80
CA TYR A 97 6.64 -26.54 2.02
C TYR A 97 6.14 -27.31 3.24
N ASN A 98 6.75 -27.04 4.39
CA ASN A 98 6.25 -27.53 5.68
C ASN A 98 4.85 -26.99 5.95
N LYS A 99 3.98 -27.85 6.49
CA LYS A 99 2.60 -27.47 6.83
C LYS A 99 2.60 -26.32 7.84
N PRO A 100 1.87 -25.22 7.59
CA PRO A 100 1.83 -24.07 8.49
C PRO A 100 0.95 -24.35 9.70
N ASN A 101 1.35 -23.83 10.86
CA ASN A 101 0.49 -23.65 12.02
C ASN A 101 -0.18 -22.26 11.99
N LEU A 102 0.48 -21.27 11.39
CA LEU A 102 0.00 -19.90 11.24
C LEU A 102 0.26 -19.39 9.81
N ILE A 103 -0.74 -18.77 9.21
CA ILE A 103 -0.64 -18.10 7.90
C ILE A 103 -0.97 -16.62 8.07
N VAL A 104 -0.04 -15.75 7.69
CA VAL A 104 -0.21 -14.30 7.66
C VAL A 104 -0.40 -13.88 6.21
N PHE A 105 -1.51 -13.22 5.90
CA PHE A 105 -1.80 -12.66 4.58
C PHE A 105 -1.66 -11.14 4.61
N ASP A 106 -0.66 -10.59 3.93
CA ASP A 106 -0.58 -9.14 3.70
C ASP A 106 -1.52 -8.70 2.57
N GLU A 107 -2.05 -7.49 2.70
CA GLU A 107 -3.11 -6.94 1.84
C GLU A 107 -4.30 -7.90 1.70
N ALA A 108 -4.76 -8.38 2.86
CA ALA A 108 -5.79 -9.38 3.05
C ALA A 108 -7.15 -9.05 2.41
N HIS A 109 -7.38 -7.81 1.98
CA HIS A 109 -8.55 -7.49 1.17
C HIS A 109 -8.59 -8.31 -0.15
N PHE A 110 -7.46 -8.83 -0.64
CA PHE A 110 -7.44 -9.75 -1.78
C PHE A 110 -7.88 -11.18 -1.47
N SER A 111 -8.04 -11.56 -0.19
CA SER A 111 -8.11 -12.97 0.23
C SER A 111 -9.27 -13.80 -0.33
N ALA A 112 -10.35 -13.19 -0.83
CA ALA A 112 -11.43 -13.94 -1.50
C ALA A 112 -11.14 -14.26 -2.99
N ALA A 113 -9.91 -14.02 -3.46
CA ALA A 113 -9.44 -14.50 -4.75
C ALA A 113 -9.15 -16.02 -4.70
N LYS A 114 -9.37 -16.71 -5.83
CA LYS A 114 -9.26 -18.18 -5.94
C LYS A 114 -7.91 -18.72 -5.44
N THR A 115 -6.82 -17.99 -5.70
CA THR A 115 -5.47 -18.38 -5.29
C THR A 115 -5.31 -18.47 -3.77
N TRP A 116 -5.93 -17.56 -3.01
CA TRP A 116 -5.94 -17.59 -1.54
C TRP A 116 -6.82 -18.72 -1.03
N GLY A 117 -8.01 -18.89 -1.64
CA GLY A 117 -8.92 -19.99 -1.36
C GLY A 117 -8.22 -21.35 -1.39
N LYS A 118 -7.39 -21.60 -2.41
CA LYS A 118 -6.59 -22.83 -2.53
C LYS A 118 -5.67 -23.08 -1.32
N ILE A 119 -5.05 -22.04 -0.77
CA ILE A 119 -4.20 -22.16 0.43
C ILE A 119 -5.07 -22.41 1.67
N ILE A 120 -6.15 -21.66 1.82
CA ILE A 120 -7.07 -21.75 2.96
C ILE A 120 -7.71 -23.15 3.03
N GLU A 121 -8.19 -23.67 1.89
CA GLU A 121 -8.79 -25.00 1.77
C GLU A 121 -7.78 -26.12 2.03
N ALA A 122 -6.52 -25.94 1.65
CA ALA A 122 -5.46 -26.93 1.89
C ALA A 122 -5.05 -27.00 3.37
N PHE A 123 -5.17 -25.90 4.12
CA PHE A 123 -4.80 -25.82 5.54
C PHE A 123 -5.91 -25.23 6.40
N PRO A 124 -7.07 -25.90 6.50
CA PRO A 124 -8.23 -25.38 7.23
C PRO A 124 -7.93 -25.19 8.71
N ASN A 125 -7.11 -26.07 9.30
CA ASN A 125 -6.74 -26.07 10.71
C ASN A 125 -5.63 -25.07 11.09
N ALA A 126 -4.95 -24.45 10.12
CA ALA A 126 -3.96 -23.42 10.42
C ALA A 126 -4.64 -22.15 10.94
N LEU A 127 -4.06 -21.52 11.95
CA LEU A 127 -4.46 -20.17 12.36
C LEU A 127 -4.13 -19.20 11.21
N LYS A 128 -4.91 -18.12 11.12
CA LYS A 128 -4.79 -17.15 10.04
C LYS A 128 -4.79 -15.74 10.62
N ILE A 129 -4.04 -14.84 9.99
CA ILE A 129 -4.07 -13.42 10.30
C ILE A 129 -4.09 -12.66 8.98
N GLY A 130 -5.15 -11.88 8.75
CA GLY A 130 -5.23 -11.00 7.58
C GLY A 130 -4.77 -9.58 7.93
N LEU A 131 -3.96 -8.96 7.08
CA LEU A 131 -3.44 -7.59 7.29
C LEU A 131 -3.94 -6.67 6.20
N THR A 132 -4.49 -5.52 6.55
CA THR A 132 -4.90 -4.57 5.51
C THR A 132 -4.95 -3.14 6.06
N ALA A 133 -4.78 -2.16 5.18
CA ALA A 133 -5.17 -0.78 5.48
C ALA A 133 -6.69 -0.57 5.40
N THR A 134 -7.34 -1.36 4.54
CA THR A 134 -8.73 -1.20 4.15
C THR A 134 -9.33 -2.59 3.98
N PRO A 135 -10.22 -3.07 4.86
CA PRO A 135 -10.89 -4.37 4.71
C PRO A 135 -12.01 -4.33 3.64
N CYS A 136 -11.85 -3.52 2.60
CA CYS A 136 -12.83 -3.36 1.52
C CYS A 136 -12.30 -3.99 0.24
N ARG A 137 -13.18 -4.74 -0.42
CA ARG A 137 -12.91 -5.32 -1.73
C ARG A 137 -13.47 -4.44 -2.83
N LEU A 138 -12.73 -4.32 -3.92
CA LEU A 138 -13.20 -3.63 -5.12
C LEU A 138 -14.44 -4.31 -5.72
N ASP A 139 -14.55 -5.62 -5.59
CA ASP A 139 -15.70 -6.39 -6.07
C ASP A 139 -16.86 -6.49 -5.07
N GLY A 140 -16.78 -5.78 -3.92
CA GLY A 140 -17.83 -5.71 -2.90
C GLY A 140 -18.10 -7.01 -2.14
N ARG A 141 -17.35 -8.09 -2.38
CA ARG A 141 -17.56 -9.34 -1.63
C ARG A 141 -17.15 -9.17 -0.17
N PRO A 142 -17.89 -9.78 0.79
CA PRO A 142 -17.53 -9.73 2.20
C PRO A 142 -16.27 -10.56 2.48
N LEU A 143 -15.60 -10.23 3.57
CA LEU A 143 -14.41 -10.92 4.07
C LEU A 143 -14.75 -11.90 5.21
N GLY A 144 -15.96 -11.81 5.77
CA GLY A 144 -16.45 -12.69 6.85
C GLY A 144 -16.47 -14.19 6.56
N ASN A 145 -16.41 -14.59 5.28
CA ASN A 145 -16.27 -16.00 4.90
C ASN A 145 -14.86 -16.55 5.15
N ILE A 146 -13.87 -15.68 5.35
CA ILE A 146 -12.46 -16.02 5.53
C ILE A 146 -11.99 -15.63 6.92
N TYR A 147 -12.44 -14.49 7.42
CA TYR A 147 -12.03 -13.92 8.69
C TYR A 147 -13.22 -13.95 9.66
N ASP A 148 -12.97 -14.40 10.89
CA ASP A 148 -14.02 -14.64 11.89
C ASP A 148 -14.15 -13.52 12.93
N THR A 149 -13.20 -12.58 12.93
CA THR A 149 -13.26 -11.36 13.73
C THR A 149 -12.42 -10.25 13.09
N MET A 150 -12.78 -9.00 13.36
CA MET A 150 -12.04 -7.83 12.91
C MET A 150 -11.47 -7.06 14.10
N ILE A 151 -10.18 -6.76 14.02
CA ILE A 151 -9.45 -6.00 15.03
C ILE A 151 -8.96 -4.70 14.39
N THR A 152 -9.53 -3.58 14.80
CA THR A 152 -9.11 -2.25 14.36
C THR A 152 -8.03 -1.71 15.30
N GLY A 153 -6.91 -1.27 14.71
CA GLY A 153 -5.85 -0.57 15.44
C GLY A 153 -6.03 0.93 15.43
N ILE A 154 -4.94 1.64 15.70
CA ILE A 154 -4.86 3.10 15.63
C ILE A 154 -5.34 3.63 14.28
N SER A 155 -6.11 4.73 14.27
CA SER A 155 -6.58 5.39 13.06
C SER A 155 -5.49 6.24 12.39
N ALA A 156 -5.70 6.60 11.12
CA ALA A 156 -4.81 7.51 10.41
C ALA A 156 -4.75 8.89 11.07
N LYS A 157 -5.90 9.39 11.54
CA LYS A 157 -6.01 10.67 12.27
C LYS A 157 -5.22 10.66 13.57
N GLU A 158 -5.30 9.59 14.35
CA GLU A 158 -4.49 9.44 15.57
C GLU A 158 -2.99 9.34 15.27
N LEU A 159 -2.59 8.68 14.17
CA LEU A 159 -1.20 8.65 13.74
C LEU A 159 -0.68 10.05 13.35
N ILE A 160 -1.51 10.87 12.69
CA ILE A 160 -1.17 12.26 12.37
C ILE A 160 -1.03 13.07 13.67
N ASN A 161 -2.05 13.04 14.54
CA ASN A 161 -2.06 13.78 15.81
C ASN A 161 -0.89 13.41 16.74
N SER A 162 -0.38 12.19 16.65
CA SER A 162 0.77 11.70 17.44
C SER A 162 2.13 11.85 16.74
N GLY A 163 2.17 12.54 15.58
CA GLY A 163 3.38 12.79 14.80
C GLY A 163 4.02 11.53 14.21
N LYS A 164 3.26 10.43 14.10
CA LYS A 164 3.70 9.18 13.45
C LYS A 164 3.38 9.18 11.95
N LEU A 165 2.47 10.03 11.53
CA LEU A 165 2.32 10.53 10.17
C LEU A 165 2.51 12.05 10.19
N SER A 166 2.91 12.62 9.06
CA SER A 166 2.97 14.06 8.85
C SER A 166 1.56 14.61 8.62
N ASP A 167 1.32 15.86 9.03
CA ASP A 167 0.17 16.64 8.58
C ASP A 167 0.17 16.78 7.05
N TYR A 168 -0.98 17.14 6.47
CA TYR A 168 -1.08 17.34 5.04
C TYR A 168 -2.06 18.44 4.64
N VAL A 169 -1.90 18.94 3.42
CA VAL A 169 -2.87 19.79 2.71
C VAL A 169 -3.35 19.06 1.46
N TYR A 170 -4.65 19.03 1.25
CA TYR A 170 -5.29 18.39 0.12
C TYR A 170 -5.84 19.43 -0.85
N PHE A 171 -5.41 19.38 -2.11
CA PHE A 171 -5.92 20.21 -3.19
C PHE A 171 -6.63 19.32 -4.22
N SER A 172 -7.95 19.45 -4.32
CA SER A 172 -8.71 18.86 -5.41
C SER A 172 -8.80 19.87 -6.56
N VAL A 173 -8.10 19.60 -7.66
CA VAL A 173 -8.05 20.45 -8.86
C VAL A 173 -8.40 19.59 -10.07
N PRO A 174 -9.69 19.30 -10.31
CA PRO A 174 -10.11 18.32 -11.31
C PRO A 174 -9.69 18.75 -12.72
N LEU A 175 -9.00 17.86 -13.45
CA LEU A 175 -8.58 18.08 -14.84
C LEU A 175 -9.31 17.16 -15.83
N ILE A 176 -10.03 16.16 -15.32
CA ILE A 176 -10.90 15.29 -16.08
C ILE A 176 -12.26 15.19 -15.39
N LYS A 177 -13.29 14.77 -16.13
CA LYS A 177 -14.62 14.48 -15.61
C LYS A 177 -14.73 13.01 -15.22
N THR A 178 -14.97 12.75 -13.93
CA THR A 178 -15.05 11.39 -13.37
C THR A 178 -16.47 10.90 -13.12
N ASP A 179 -17.43 11.80 -13.03
CA ASP A 179 -18.86 11.55 -12.86
C ASP A 179 -19.49 10.84 -14.08
N GLU A 180 -18.95 11.08 -15.29
CA GLU A 180 -19.41 10.45 -16.53
C GLU A 180 -18.72 9.10 -16.84
N LEU A 181 -17.73 8.69 -16.03
CA LEU A 181 -16.96 7.47 -16.27
C LEU A 181 -17.76 6.21 -15.91
N LYS A 182 -17.81 5.26 -16.85
CA LYS A 182 -18.39 3.93 -16.64
C LYS A 182 -17.48 3.07 -15.78
N THR A 183 -18.07 2.09 -15.11
CA THR A 183 -17.34 1.07 -14.35
C THR A 183 -17.12 -0.18 -15.20
N LYS A 184 -15.90 -0.71 -15.21
CA LYS A 184 -15.50 -1.96 -15.84
C LYS A 184 -14.61 -2.77 -14.90
N ALA A 185 -14.98 -4.03 -14.66
CA ALA A 185 -14.28 -4.91 -13.72
C ALA A 185 -14.10 -4.31 -12.30
N GLY A 186 -15.10 -3.55 -11.84
CA GLY A 186 -15.13 -2.94 -10.51
C GLY A 186 -14.42 -1.59 -10.38
N ASP A 187 -13.64 -1.16 -11.37
CA ASP A 187 -12.99 0.17 -11.39
C ASP A 187 -13.49 1.01 -12.58
N TYR A 188 -13.06 2.27 -12.70
CA TYR A 188 -13.39 3.10 -13.87
C TYR A 188 -12.83 2.53 -15.18
N ASP A 189 -13.57 2.68 -16.29
CA ASP A 189 -13.10 2.24 -17.60
C ASP A 189 -11.89 3.06 -18.04
N ILE A 190 -10.74 2.41 -18.00
CA ILE A 190 -9.45 3.01 -18.32
C ILE A 190 -9.42 3.66 -19.71
N LYS A 191 -10.18 3.16 -20.68
CA LYS A 191 -10.23 3.75 -22.02
C LYS A 191 -10.90 5.13 -21.99
N GLN A 192 -11.97 5.28 -21.20
CA GLN A 192 -12.66 6.56 -21.03
C GLN A 192 -11.83 7.55 -20.21
N VAL A 193 -11.04 7.06 -19.25
CA VAL A 193 -10.07 7.88 -18.53
C VAL A 193 -9.03 8.42 -19.51
N VAL A 194 -8.37 7.54 -20.27
CA VAL A 194 -7.29 7.92 -21.20
C VAL A 194 -7.77 8.90 -22.27
N SER A 195 -8.99 8.76 -22.79
CA SER A 195 -9.52 9.67 -23.82
C SER A 195 -9.67 11.13 -23.36
N GLN A 196 -9.62 11.41 -22.06
CA GLN A 196 -9.70 12.77 -21.52
C GLN A 196 -8.31 13.41 -21.30
N PHE A 197 -7.20 12.67 -21.45
CA PHE A 197 -5.84 13.20 -21.26
C PHE A 197 -5.31 13.87 -22.52
N GLU A 198 -5.77 15.09 -22.78
CA GLU A 198 -5.26 15.96 -23.84
C GLU A 198 -3.99 16.71 -23.39
N ASN A 199 -3.31 17.39 -24.33
CA ASN A 199 -2.05 18.12 -24.04
C ASN A 199 -2.20 19.17 -22.93
N THR A 200 -3.37 19.81 -22.84
CA THR A 200 -3.71 20.80 -21.81
C THR A 200 -3.68 20.21 -20.41
N VAL A 201 -4.14 18.96 -20.24
CA VAL A 201 -4.13 18.26 -18.94
C VAL A 201 -2.71 18.14 -18.40
N PHE A 202 -1.75 17.72 -19.22
CA PHE A 202 -0.35 17.59 -18.78
C PHE A 202 0.24 18.94 -18.37
N ALA A 203 -0.02 20.00 -19.15
CA ALA A 203 0.44 21.35 -18.82
C ALA A 203 -0.17 21.87 -17.50
N ASP A 204 -1.45 21.60 -17.26
CA ASP A 204 -2.16 22.01 -16.03
C ASP A 204 -1.71 21.21 -14.79
N VAL A 205 -1.30 19.95 -14.94
CA VAL A 205 -0.64 19.18 -13.88
C VAL A 205 0.66 19.88 -13.46
N VAL A 206 1.51 20.26 -14.43
CA VAL A 206 2.76 20.97 -14.14
C VAL A 206 2.50 22.33 -13.49
N LYS A 207 1.53 23.08 -14.01
CA LYS A 207 1.12 24.38 -13.47
C LYS A 207 0.67 24.27 -12.01
N THR A 208 -0.15 23.26 -11.69
CA THR A 208 -0.63 23.04 -10.33
C THR A 208 0.52 22.65 -9.41
N TYR A 209 1.42 21.76 -9.86
CA TYR A 209 2.63 21.41 -9.11
C TYR A 209 3.50 22.65 -8.82
N LYS A 210 3.84 23.46 -9.83
CA LYS A 210 4.62 24.70 -9.65
C LYS A 210 3.94 25.72 -8.71
N THR A 211 2.62 25.72 -8.62
CA THR A 211 1.88 26.66 -7.77
C THR A 211 1.75 26.16 -6.33
N LYS A 212 1.58 24.85 -6.13
CA LYS A 212 1.18 24.27 -4.84
C LYS A 212 2.28 23.48 -4.16
N ALA A 213 3.19 22.87 -4.93
CA ALA A 213 4.20 21.93 -4.46
C ALA A 213 5.56 22.16 -5.13
N ASP A 214 5.91 23.41 -5.46
CA ASP A 214 7.15 23.71 -6.17
C ASP A 214 8.38 23.17 -5.44
N ASN A 215 9.32 22.63 -6.21
CA ASN A 215 10.56 22.00 -5.73
C ASN A 215 10.41 20.80 -4.77
N LYS A 216 9.18 20.39 -4.45
CA LYS A 216 8.88 19.24 -3.58
C LYS A 216 9.14 17.92 -4.29
N LYS A 217 9.75 16.97 -3.58
CA LYS A 217 9.88 15.61 -4.09
C LYS A 217 8.51 14.96 -4.19
N SER A 218 8.16 14.49 -5.37
CA SER A 218 6.80 14.05 -5.68
C SER A 218 6.72 12.66 -6.29
N ILE A 219 5.60 12.01 -6.01
CA ILE A 219 5.17 10.81 -6.71
C ILE A 219 3.91 11.15 -7.51
N CYS A 220 3.91 10.81 -8.80
CA CYS A 220 2.76 10.96 -9.68
C CYS A 220 2.20 9.58 -10.05
N TYR A 221 0.94 9.33 -9.66
CA TYR A 221 0.23 8.09 -9.94
C TYR A 221 -0.63 8.25 -11.18
N CYS A 222 -0.22 7.58 -12.25
CA CYS A 222 -0.83 7.68 -13.57
C CYS A 222 -1.71 6.46 -13.86
N PRO A 223 -2.75 6.62 -14.70
CA PRO A 223 -3.67 5.55 -15.07
C PRO A 223 -3.03 4.51 -16.03
N THR A 224 -2.13 4.93 -16.92
CA THR A 224 -1.46 4.06 -17.90
C THR A 224 0.01 4.43 -18.09
N ILE A 225 0.80 3.53 -18.68
CA ILE A 225 2.23 3.75 -18.96
C ILE A 225 2.38 4.98 -19.87
N GLU A 226 1.59 5.03 -20.95
CA GLU A 226 1.58 6.15 -21.90
C GLU A 226 1.34 7.51 -21.20
N ILE A 227 0.34 7.61 -20.32
CA ILE A 227 0.07 8.86 -19.59
C ILE A 227 1.22 9.18 -18.63
N SER A 228 1.82 8.17 -18.02
CA SER A 228 2.95 8.32 -17.12
C SER A 228 4.20 8.86 -17.82
N GLU A 229 4.52 8.33 -19.00
CA GLU A 229 5.61 8.80 -19.85
C GLU A 229 5.36 10.23 -20.35
N LYS A 230 4.15 10.53 -20.84
CA LYS A 230 3.79 11.89 -21.29
C LYS A 230 3.85 12.90 -20.16
N THR A 231 3.39 12.54 -18.96
CA THR A 231 3.46 13.40 -17.79
C THR A 231 4.91 13.67 -17.39
N ALA A 232 5.77 12.65 -17.36
CA ALA A 232 7.19 12.82 -17.08
C ALA A 232 7.87 13.73 -18.13
N ALA A 233 7.58 13.53 -19.42
CA ALA A 233 8.10 14.36 -20.49
C ALA A 233 7.65 15.83 -20.36
N GLU A 234 6.41 16.09 -19.93
CA GLU A 234 5.92 17.45 -19.76
C GLU A 234 6.59 18.18 -18.58
N PHE A 235 6.85 17.48 -17.48
CA PHE A 235 7.68 18.00 -16.40
C PHE A 235 9.10 18.33 -16.87
N GLN A 236 9.73 17.44 -17.64
CA GLN A 236 11.07 17.67 -18.20
C GLN A 236 11.12 18.89 -19.12
N ARG A 237 10.15 19.05 -20.04
CA ARG A 237 10.03 20.25 -20.90
C ARG A 237 9.90 21.54 -20.09
N SER A 238 9.30 21.43 -18.91
CA SER A 238 9.11 22.53 -17.96
C SER A 238 10.30 22.75 -17.02
N GLY A 239 11.44 22.07 -17.25
CA GLY A 239 12.68 22.20 -16.49
C GLY A 239 12.70 21.45 -15.16
N ILE A 240 11.82 20.46 -14.97
CA ILE A 240 11.72 19.68 -13.74
C ILE A 240 12.15 18.24 -14.03
N GLU A 241 13.17 17.77 -13.31
CA GLU A 241 13.66 16.40 -13.42
C GLU A 241 12.59 15.39 -12.97
N ALA A 242 11.97 14.74 -13.96
CA ALA A 242 10.95 13.73 -13.76
C ALA A 242 11.29 12.48 -14.57
N ILE A 243 10.87 11.31 -14.09
CA ILE A 243 11.01 10.07 -14.85
C ILE A 243 9.78 9.18 -14.67
N HIS A 244 9.41 8.49 -15.74
CA HIS A 244 8.53 7.35 -15.66
C HIS A 244 9.32 6.10 -15.24
N PHE A 245 8.75 5.28 -14.37
CA PHE A 245 9.20 3.90 -14.23
C PHE A 245 8.03 2.95 -13.99
N ASP A 246 8.19 1.72 -14.46
CA ASP A 246 7.18 0.68 -14.38
C ASP A 246 7.74 -0.72 -13.98
N GLY A 247 6.89 -1.75 -14.12
CA GLY A 247 7.15 -3.11 -13.68
C GLY A 247 8.08 -3.81 -14.65
N ASN A 248 8.11 -3.34 -15.89
CA ASN A 248 8.99 -3.78 -16.96
C ASN A 248 10.36 -3.10 -16.87
N THR A 249 10.48 -2.01 -16.12
CA THR A 249 11.76 -1.34 -15.87
C THR A 249 12.73 -2.32 -15.18
N PRO A 250 13.88 -2.65 -15.82
CA PRO A 250 14.86 -3.59 -15.30
C PRO A 250 15.30 -3.27 -13.88
N GLU A 251 15.53 -4.29 -13.06
CA GLU A 251 15.84 -4.15 -11.63
C GLU A 251 17.01 -3.18 -11.36
N LYS A 252 18.09 -3.31 -12.13
CA LYS A 252 19.27 -2.43 -12.01
C LYS A 252 18.91 -0.95 -12.26
N GLN A 253 18.10 -0.69 -13.29
CA GLN A 253 17.64 0.66 -13.62
C GLN A 253 16.69 1.19 -12.55
N ARG A 254 15.75 0.37 -12.06
CA ARG A 254 14.84 0.73 -10.97
C ARG A 254 15.60 1.13 -9.70
N LYS A 255 16.62 0.36 -9.31
CA LYS A 255 17.49 0.69 -8.17
C LYS A 255 18.19 2.05 -8.36
N GLN A 256 18.69 2.33 -9.56
CA GLN A 256 19.34 3.60 -9.87
C GLN A 256 18.38 4.79 -9.80
N ILE A 257 17.19 4.66 -10.40
CA ILE A 257 16.14 5.70 -10.36
C ILE A 257 15.76 6.03 -8.91
N ILE A 258 15.56 5.00 -8.07
CA ILE A 258 15.23 5.20 -6.65
C ILE A 258 16.39 5.90 -5.92
N ALA A 259 17.64 5.52 -6.20
CA ALA A 259 18.80 6.18 -5.60
C ALA A 259 18.89 7.66 -6.00
N ASP A 260 18.72 7.97 -7.29
CA ASP A 260 18.75 9.34 -7.81
C ASP A 260 17.59 10.20 -7.28
N PHE A 261 16.41 9.62 -7.06
CA PHE A 261 15.30 10.30 -6.38
C PHE A 261 15.62 10.60 -4.90
N ARG A 262 16.20 9.64 -4.17
CA ARG A 262 16.60 9.83 -2.76
C ARG A 262 17.62 10.96 -2.59
N VAL A 263 18.58 11.11 -3.50
CA VAL A 263 19.53 12.23 -3.45
C VAL A 263 19.00 13.52 -4.11
N GLY A 264 17.80 13.49 -4.68
CA GLY A 264 17.11 14.66 -5.23
C GLY A 264 17.54 15.06 -6.65
N LYS A 265 18.31 14.22 -7.35
CA LYS A 265 18.59 14.39 -8.79
C LYS A 265 17.31 14.25 -9.61
N ILE A 266 16.42 13.33 -9.21
CA ILE A 266 15.07 13.22 -9.74
C ILE A 266 14.11 13.84 -8.73
N LYS A 267 13.25 14.75 -9.18
CA LYS A 267 12.25 15.43 -8.36
C LYS A 267 10.89 14.76 -8.40
N ILE A 268 10.53 14.13 -9.53
CA ILE A 268 9.19 13.53 -9.70
C ILE A 268 9.32 12.11 -10.26
N LEU A 269 8.68 11.16 -9.59
CA LEU A 269 8.51 9.81 -10.13
C LEU A 269 7.09 9.59 -10.61
N CYS A 270 6.93 9.43 -11.91
CA CYS A 270 5.69 9.02 -12.55
C CYS A 270 5.64 7.49 -12.60
N ASN A 271 4.52 6.89 -12.19
CA ASN A 271 4.37 5.44 -12.17
C ASN A 271 2.93 5.01 -12.49
N VAL A 272 2.79 3.70 -12.74
CA VAL A 272 1.51 3.01 -12.87
C VAL A 272 1.56 1.81 -11.93
N ASP A 273 0.69 1.74 -10.94
CA ASP A 273 0.52 0.55 -10.07
C ASP A 273 1.75 0.07 -9.27
N LEU A 274 2.88 0.77 -9.26
CA LEU A 274 4.16 0.17 -8.86
C LEU A 274 4.84 0.75 -7.66
N ILE A 275 4.44 1.92 -7.17
CA ILE A 275 5.06 2.48 -5.97
C ILE A 275 4.48 1.80 -4.72
N SER A 276 4.91 0.55 -4.58
CA SER A 276 4.77 -0.36 -3.45
C SER A 276 6.14 -0.95 -3.04
N VAL A 277 7.17 -0.86 -3.89
CA VAL A 277 8.51 -1.50 -3.75
C VAL A 277 9.55 -0.55 -3.18
N GLY A 278 10.27 -0.88 -2.09
CA GLY A 278 11.56 -0.26 -1.71
C GLY A 278 11.58 1.27 -1.57
N PHE A 279 10.43 1.88 -1.76
CA PHE A 279 10.15 3.29 -1.86
C PHE A 279 9.49 3.71 -0.55
N ASP A 280 10.14 3.32 0.54
CA ASP A 280 10.04 4.08 1.76
C ASP A 280 10.96 5.30 1.56
N VAL A 281 10.37 6.34 0.99
CA VAL A 281 11.03 7.61 0.77
C VAL A 281 10.29 8.59 1.68
N PRO A 282 10.64 8.61 2.98
CA PRO A 282 9.96 9.47 3.96
C PRO A 282 10.10 10.96 3.60
N ASP A 283 11.10 11.31 2.79
CA ASP A 283 11.32 12.62 2.18
C ASP A 283 10.48 12.86 0.90
N CYS A 284 9.55 11.97 0.54
CA CYS A 284 8.47 12.32 -0.37
C CYS A 284 7.53 13.32 0.33
N GLU A 285 7.33 14.47 -0.32
CA GLU A 285 6.58 15.60 0.20
C GLU A 285 5.23 15.76 -0.49
N CYS A 286 5.08 15.26 -1.73
CA CYS A 286 3.86 15.45 -2.51
C CYS A 286 3.41 14.17 -3.25
N CYS A 287 2.10 13.90 -3.23
CA CYS A 287 1.45 12.92 -4.09
C CYS A 287 0.60 13.63 -5.14
N ILE A 288 0.74 13.26 -6.41
CA ILE A 288 -0.05 13.74 -7.54
C ILE A 288 -0.91 12.57 -8.02
N LEU A 289 -2.23 12.69 -7.92
CA LEU A 289 -3.19 11.66 -8.31
C LEU A 289 -3.77 12.00 -9.68
N LEU A 290 -3.37 11.25 -10.71
CA LEU A 290 -3.91 11.34 -12.07
C LEU A 290 -4.77 10.11 -12.44
N ARG A 291 -4.91 9.15 -11.53
CA ARG A 291 -5.74 7.96 -11.74
C ARG A 291 -7.01 8.05 -10.90
N PRO A 292 -8.20 8.21 -11.52
CA PRO A 292 -9.44 8.00 -10.79
C PRO A 292 -9.56 6.52 -10.44
N THR A 293 -10.07 6.20 -9.25
CA THR A 293 -10.31 4.80 -8.87
C THR A 293 -11.52 4.64 -7.97
N LYS A 294 -12.25 3.54 -8.12
CA LYS A 294 -13.26 3.06 -7.16
C LYS A 294 -12.64 2.23 -6.02
N SER A 295 -11.35 1.91 -6.11
CA SER A 295 -10.65 1.14 -5.08
C SER A 295 -10.18 2.04 -3.95
N LEU A 296 -10.87 1.96 -2.81
CA LEU A 296 -10.45 2.63 -1.58
C LEU A 296 -9.04 2.20 -1.16
N ALA A 297 -8.71 0.92 -1.32
CA ALA A 297 -7.38 0.39 -1.01
C ALA A 297 -6.29 1.11 -1.81
N LEU A 298 -6.50 1.25 -3.13
CA LEU A 298 -5.55 1.92 -4.01
C LEU A 298 -5.43 3.40 -3.66
N TYR A 299 -6.55 4.10 -3.47
CA TYR A 299 -6.56 5.51 -3.07
C TYR A 299 -5.79 5.75 -1.77
N ILE A 300 -6.03 4.94 -0.74
CA ILE A 300 -5.37 5.06 0.57
C ILE A 300 -3.87 4.75 0.47
N GLN A 301 -3.47 3.73 -0.30
CA GLN A 301 -2.05 3.41 -0.53
C GLN A 301 -1.31 4.55 -1.23
N GLN A 302 -1.95 5.21 -2.20
CA GLN A 302 -1.36 6.30 -2.97
C GLN A 302 -1.31 7.62 -2.19
N SER A 303 -2.46 8.05 -1.66
CA SER A 303 -2.60 9.35 -0.98
C SER A 303 -1.80 9.43 0.31
N MET A 304 -1.74 8.34 1.10
CA MET A 304 -0.99 8.33 2.36
C MET A 304 0.52 8.16 2.19
N ARG A 305 1.04 8.02 0.96
CA ARG A 305 2.48 7.79 0.74
C ARG A 305 3.32 9.00 1.17
N ALA A 306 2.89 10.22 0.85
CA ALA A 306 3.58 11.45 1.27
C ALA A 306 3.45 11.73 2.78
N LEU A 307 2.48 11.12 3.46
CA LEU A 307 2.23 11.33 4.90
C LEU A 307 3.25 10.62 5.80
N ARG A 308 4.24 9.88 5.26
CA ARG A 308 5.32 9.31 6.09
C ARG A 308 6.00 10.40 6.92
N PRO A 309 6.39 10.14 8.18
CA PRO A 309 6.85 11.20 9.07
C PRO A 309 8.20 11.77 8.60
N LEU A 310 8.30 13.09 8.56
CA LEU A 310 9.56 13.84 8.42
C LEU A 310 9.43 15.10 9.28
N PRO A 311 10.43 15.46 10.12
CA PRO A 311 10.33 16.62 11.01
C PRO A 311 9.94 17.90 10.27
N GLY A 312 8.90 18.57 10.73
CA GLY A 312 8.39 19.83 10.16
C GLY A 312 7.72 19.71 8.78
N LYS A 313 7.53 18.51 8.25
CA LYS A 313 6.90 18.30 6.95
C LYS A 313 5.39 18.45 7.04
N ILE A 314 4.82 19.22 6.11
CA ILE A 314 3.41 19.19 5.75
C ILE A 314 3.35 18.59 4.35
N ALA A 315 2.78 17.40 4.23
CA ALA A 315 2.62 16.70 2.96
C ALA A 315 1.58 17.39 2.07
N ILE A 316 1.70 17.22 0.77
CA ILE A 316 0.79 17.81 -0.21
C ILE A 316 0.15 16.69 -1.03
N ILE A 317 -1.16 16.73 -1.21
CA ILE A 317 -1.87 15.85 -2.13
C ILE A 317 -2.54 16.71 -3.20
N LEU A 318 -2.14 16.51 -4.45
CA LEU A 318 -2.74 17.13 -5.62
C LEU A 318 -3.63 16.08 -6.29
N ASP A 319 -4.94 16.21 -6.12
CA ASP A 319 -5.94 15.32 -6.69
C ASP A 319 -6.56 15.94 -7.94
N HIS A 320 -6.17 15.42 -9.11
CA HIS A 320 -6.66 15.92 -10.40
C HIS A 320 -7.86 15.15 -10.94
N VAL A 321 -8.37 14.20 -10.15
CA VAL A 321 -9.33 13.18 -10.60
C VAL A 321 -10.43 12.93 -9.57
N CYS A 322 -10.66 13.88 -8.67
CA CYS A 322 -11.77 13.86 -7.69
C CYS A 322 -11.86 12.58 -6.83
N ASN A 323 -10.75 11.91 -6.54
CA ASN A 323 -10.78 10.73 -5.67
C ASN A 323 -11.34 11.07 -4.26
N TYR A 324 -11.19 12.31 -3.80
CA TYR A 324 -11.79 12.75 -2.53
C TYR A 324 -13.32 12.63 -2.51
N ALA A 325 -13.99 12.83 -3.65
CA ALA A 325 -15.45 12.79 -3.72
C ALA A 325 -15.97 11.35 -3.59
N GLU A 326 -15.22 10.37 -4.10
CA GLU A 326 -15.53 8.94 -3.98
C GLU A 326 -15.16 8.39 -2.59
N HIS A 327 -14.00 8.79 -2.03
CA HIS A 327 -13.40 8.11 -0.87
C HIS A 327 -13.30 8.94 0.41
N GLY A 328 -13.54 10.25 0.33
CA GLY A 328 -13.20 11.21 1.37
C GLY A 328 -11.69 11.50 1.47
N LEU A 329 -11.29 12.20 2.51
CA LEU A 329 -9.88 12.46 2.81
C LEU A 329 -9.14 11.18 3.26
N PRO A 330 -7.79 11.15 3.15
CA PRO A 330 -7.00 9.99 3.56
C PRO A 330 -7.25 9.56 5.01
N ASP A 331 -7.44 10.51 5.91
CA ASP A 331 -7.65 10.29 7.35
C ASP A 331 -9.13 10.18 7.77
N THR A 332 -10.06 10.16 6.81
CA THR A 332 -11.51 10.04 7.09
C THR A 332 -11.76 8.83 7.98
N ASN A 333 -12.47 9.04 9.09
CA ASN A 333 -12.89 7.96 9.97
C ASN A 333 -13.85 7.04 9.22
N ARG A 334 -13.58 5.73 9.30
CA ARG A 334 -14.35 4.71 8.61
C ARG A 334 -14.72 3.62 9.60
N GLU A 335 -15.98 3.23 9.56
CA GLU A 335 -16.46 2.05 10.27
C GLU A 335 -16.34 0.83 9.36
N TRP A 336 -15.90 -0.28 9.93
CA TRP A 336 -15.63 -1.50 9.19
C TRP A 336 -16.46 -2.64 9.75
N SER A 337 -16.94 -3.49 8.85
CA SER A 337 -17.60 -4.76 9.16
C SER A 337 -17.12 -5.84 8.18
N LEU A 338 -17.30 -7.10 8.56
CA LEU A 338 -16.82 -8.28 7.82
C LEU A 338 -17.74 -8.71 6.69
#